data_AF-A0A9N8WNZ9-F1
#
_entry.id   AF-A0A9N8WNZ9-F1
#
_cell.length_a   1.000
_cell.length_b   1.000
_cell.length_c   1.000
_cell.angle_alpha   90.00
_cell.angle_beta   90.00
_cell.angle_gamma   90.00
#
_symmetry.space_group_name_H-M   'P 1'
#
loop_
_entity.id
_entity.type
_entity.pdbx_description
1 polymer ?
#
loop_
_entity_poly.entity_id
_entity_poly.type
_entity_poly.pdbx_seq_one_letter_code
_entity_poly.pdbx_strand_id
1 'polypeptide(L)'
;MQEKQEHLYKILVLGDLGTGKTSIIKRYVHNLSSMNYKSTIGVDFAQKVLQWSPDKLVRLQLWDIAGHEKFGNMTRFYYKEAVGALIVYDVTRSYTFEGVSKWKSDLDQKVTLPEAWGGGPIPVVLLANKSDLNHEGPNTKTDAEISQYCEENGFIKWFKTSAVNNQNIEEASRCLVSEILTIDQKNDKKEKRGYLANRNDDIIKIRSEKEKPTSGDNISDAIKVSDKVSNLQKDARSLFTVTNPDAVNLGQGFPDDPPSDHIKEVVARAIAVPECNQYAHPKGRLHTRQALANAFGPLFNRTLDPETEILVTAGANEGLTDLFSAFIDHGDQAILIEPFYDQYVANVTMNGGVPIYVPLRPTSDPTQNMSSREWKIDINELRSKITSKTKLIVFNNPHNPTGKVFSREEMMEIGAVAQEFNLLIISDEVYERYYYAPDVFERIATLPGMWERTITVGDCGKTFGTTGWCVGWLIGSKYLIKAALSAHTRIVFCVNSPLQEAIAILFEEIDQKEYFDRQISAYTLKREKLMSTLSSIGIPYTIPQGSYFVLANTSKIQIPQDYEFPEEFITAPRDFRVCYWLAKEIGIIATPPSEFYSQEHKHLVEDFVRFAFCKSNETLELAAEAFNKLKPYVK
;
A
#
# COMPACT_ATOMS: atom_id res chain seq x y z
N MET A 1 14.36 -15.93 -44.31
CA MET A 1 13.07 -15.33 -43.92
C MET A 1 13.32 -13.85 -43.74
N GLN A 2 12.62 -13.00 -44.49
CA GLN A 2 12.74 -11.54 -44.37
C GLN A 2 12.17 -11.14 -43.00
N GLU A 3 12.95 -10.41 -42.20
CA GLU A 3 12.57 -9.97 -40.86
C GLU A 3 11.31 -9.09 -40.96
N LYS A 4 10.24 -9.44 -40.24
CA LYS A 4 9.00 -8.64 -40.25
C LYS A 4 9.26 -7.33 -39.51
N GLN A 5 9.00 -6.20 -40.17
CA GLN A 5 9.08 -4.88 -39.55
C GLN A 5 7.82 -4.64 -38.71
N GLU A 6 8.00 -4.51 -37.39
CA GLU A 6 6.92 -4.17 -36.47
C GLU A 6 7.01 -2.69 -36.05
N HIS A 7 5.90 -1.97 -36.21
CA HIS A 7 5.76 -0.59 -35.72
C HIS A 7 4.70 -0.53 -34.62
N LEU A 8 4.96 0.23 -33.57
CA LEU A 8 4.04 0.49 -32.46
C LEU A 8 3.73 1.99 -32.39
N TYR A 9 2.46 2.35 -32.53
CA TYR A 9 2.02 3.74 -32.53
C TYR A 9 0.96 4.00 -31.47
N LYS A 10 1.17 5.06 -30.70
CA LYS A 10 0.20 5.59 -29.74
C LYS A 10 -0.69 6.64 -30.41
N ILE A 11 -1.99 6.38 -30.42
CA ILE A 11 -3.02 7.20 -31.06
C ILE A 11 -4.02 7.67 -30.00
N LEU A 12 -4.24 8.98 -29.93
CA LEU A 12 -5.25 9.56 -29.03
C LEU A 12 -6.62 9.59 -29.71
N VAL A 13 -7.68 9.31 -28.96
CA VAL A 13 -9.06 9.47 -29.42
C VAL A 13 -9.74 10.51 -28.53
N LEU A 14 -10.05 11.68 -29.12
CA LEU A 14 -10.46 12.91 -28.44
C LEU A 14 -11.84 13.37 -28.92
N GLY A 15 -12.49 14.23 -28.13
CA GLY A 15 -13.82 14.78 -28.44
C GLY A 15 -14.74 14.83 -27.24
N ASP A 16 -15.87 15.52 -27.39
CA ASP A 16 -16.81 15.78 -26.30
C ASP A 16 -17.50 14.52 -25.75
N LEU A 17 -18.16 14.68 -24.60
CA LEU A 17 -18.96 13.64 -23.99
C LEU A 17 -20.07 13.16 -24.95
N GLY A 18 -20.18 11.83 -25.09
CA GLY A 18 -21.22 11.20 -25.90
C GLY A 18 -20.99 11.21 -27.42
N THR A 19 -19.87 11.72 -27.92
CA THR A 19 -19.60 11.74 -29.39
C THR A 19 -19.38 10.36 -30.00
N GLY A 20 -19.15 9.34 -29.16
CA GLY A 20 -19.06 7.94 -29.57
C GLY A 20 -17.65 7.39 -29.72
N LYS A 21 -16.63 8.08 -29.19
CA LYS A 21 -15.22 7.64 -29.15
C LYS A 21 -15.05 6.17 -28.73
N THR A 22 -15.54 5.82 -27.55
CA THR A 22 -15.51 4.45 -27.01
C THR A 22 -16.23 3.45 -27.92
N SER A 23 -17.33 3.87 -28.56
CA SER A 23 -18.09 2.99 -29.46
C SER A 23 -17.31 2.74 -30.75
N ILE A 24 -16.64 3.75 -31.31
CA ILE A 24 -15.73 3.60 -32.45
C ILE A 24 -14.60 2.62 -32.10
N ILE A 25 -13.96 2.78 -30.94
CA ILE A 25 -12.86 1.91 -30.50
C ILE A 25 -13.35 0.47 -30.32
N LYS A 26 -14.47 0.25 -29.63
CA LYS A 26 -15.04 -1.08 -29.43
C LYS A 26 -15.42 -1.74 -30.76
N ARG A 27 -16.00 -0.97 -31.68
CA ARG A 27 -16.31 -1.47 -33.02
C ARG A 27 -15.04 -1.85 -33.77
N TYR A 28 -14.04 -0.98 -33.78
CA TYR A 28 -12.81 -1.19 -34.53
C TYR A 28 -11.96 -2.35 -34.01
N VAL A 29 -11.85 -2.48 -32.69
CA VAL A 29 -10.99 -3.47 -32.04
C VAL A 29 -11.70 -4.82 -31.91
N HIS A 30 -12.94 -4.82 -31.42
CA HIS A 30 -13.65 -6.04 -31.01
C HIS A 30 -14.83 -6.42 -31.92
N ASN A 31 -15.14 -5.61 -32.94
CA ASN A 31 -16.34 -5.75 -33.76
C ASN A 31 -17.66 -5.80 -32.95
N LEU A 32 -17.71 -5.05 -31.84
CA LEU A 32 -18.87 -4.96 -30.96
C LEU A 32 -19.63 -3.63 -31.15
N SER A 33 -20.95 -3.69 -31.26
CA SER A 33 -21.85 -2.55 -31.01
C SER A 33 -22.56 -2.70 -29.69
N SER A 34 -22.62 -1.62 -28.91
CA SER A 34 -23.48 -1.54 -27.73
C SER A 34 -24.34 -0.29 -27.85
N MET A 35 -25.66 -0.42 -27.66
CA MET A 35 -26.59 0.71 -27.54
C MET A 35 -26.61 1.30 -26.12
N ASN A 36 -26.01 0.62 -25.15
CA ASN A 36 -25.99 1.08 -23.76
C ASN A 36 -24.86 2.09 -23.56
N TYR A 37 -25.23 3.36 -23.44
CA TYR A 37 -24.28 4.44 -23.19
C TYR A 37 -23.69 4.32 -21.77
N LYS A 38 -22.37 4.12 -21.69
CA LYS A 38 -21.59 4.24 -20.45
C LYS A 38 -20.49 5.27 -20.69
N SER A 39 -20.41 6.28 -19.82
CA SER A 39 -19.39 7.34 -19.93
C SER A 39 -18.00 6.79 -19.58
N THR A 40 -16.97 7.15 -20.36
CA THR A 40 -15.57 6.91 -20.01
C THR A 40 -15.19 7.79 -18.82
N ILE A 41 -14.60 7.20 -17.78
CA ILE A 41 -14.07 7.90 -16.60
C ILE A 41 -12.55 7.92 -16.74
N GLY A 42 -11.94 9.10 -16.85
CA GLY A 42 -10.49 9.24 -17.04
C GLY A 42 -10.02 8.85 -18.45
N VAL A 43 -9.43 7.66 -18.60
CA VAL A 43 -8.87 7.14 -19.86
C VAL A 43 -9.11 5.64 -19.95
N ASP A 44 -9.47 5.14 -21.13
CA ASP A 44 -9.55 3.72 -21.45
C ASP A 44 -8.56 3.36 -22.57
N PHE A 45 -8.13 2.10 -22.63
CA PHE A 45 -7.06 1.64 -23.52
C PHE A 45 -7.51 0.43 -24.34
N ALA A 46 -7.26 0.47 -25.65
CA ALA A 46 -7.47 -0.67 -26.52
C ALA A 46 -6.31 -0.81 -27.52
N GLN A 47 -6.05 -2.04 -27.97
CA GLN A 47 -5.00 -2.33 -28.95
C GLN A 47 -5.57 -2.96 -30.21
N LYS A 48 -5.20 -2.44 -31.38
CA LYS A 48 -5.50 -3.04 -32.70
C LYS A 48 -4.21 -3.44 -33.39
N VAL A 49 -4.16 -4.64 -33.95
CA VAL A 49 -3.07 -5.08 -34.83
C VAL A 49 -3.54 -5.01 -36.27
N LEU A 50 -2.75 -4.35 -37.12
CA LEU A 50 -2.98 -4.23 -38.55
C LEU A 50 -1.84 -4.90 -39.31
N GLN A 51 -2.19 -5.87 -40.15
CA GLN A 51 -1.27 -6.35 -41.17
C GLN A 51 -1.25 -5.30 -42.29
N TRP A 52 -0.15 -4.56 -42.42
CA TRP A 52 -0.05 -3.44 -43.37
C TRP A 52 0.45 -3.89 -44.75
N SER A 53 1.47 -4.75 -44.77
CA SER A 53 1.98 -5.49 -45.93
C SER A 53 2.49 -6.86 -45.46
N PRO A 54 2.81 -7.84 -46.32
CA PRO A 54 3.26 -9.18 -45.90
C PRO A 54 4.45 -9.17 -44.92
N ASP A 55 5.27 -8.14 -45.00
CA ASP A 55 6.49 -7.89 -44.24
C ASP A 55 6.35 -6.80 -43.15
N LYS A 56 5.20 -6.12 -43.04
CA LYS A 56 4.99 -5.01 -42.10
C LYS A 56 3.73 -5.17 -41.25
N LEU A 57 3.92 -5.08 -39.94
CA LEU A 57 2.86 -5.17 -38.95
C LEU A 57 2.81 -3.87 -38.13
N VAL A 58 1.63 -3.27 -38.03
CA VAL A 58 1.41 -2.03 -37.27
C VAL A 58 0.51 -2.32 -36.07
N ARG A 59 1.01 -2.03 -34.86
CA ARG A 59 0.27 -2.13 -33.61
C ARG A 59 -0.18 -0.74 -33.21
N LEU A 60 -1.48 -0.53 -33.12
CA LEU A 60 -2.09 0.73 -32.68
C LEU A 60 -2.52 0.61 -31.23
N GLN A 61 -2.04 1.53 -30.40
CA GLN A 61 -2.54 1.77 -29.06
C GLN A 61 -3.53 2.92 -29.12
N LEU A 62 -4.81 2.64 -28.96
CA LEU A 62 -5.90 3.60 -29.00
C LEU A 62 -6.23 4.04 -27.57
N TRP A 63 -5.97 5.31 -27.27
CA TRP A 63 -6.20 5.91 -25.96
C TRP A 63 -7.51 6.72 -25.99
N ASP A 64 -8.58 6.18 -25.41
CA ASP A 64 -9.89 6.84 -25.29
C ASP A 64 -9.84 7.85 -24.14
N ILE A 65 -9.81 9.15 -24.47
CA ILE A 65 -9.76 10.20 -23.45
C ILE A 65 -11.16 10.65 -23.07
N ALA A 66 -11.47 10.73 -21.78
CA ALA A 66 -12.79 11.20 -21.33
C ALA A 66 -13.09 12.62 -21.83
N GLY A 67 -14.26 12.80 -22.45
CA GLY A 67 -14.71 14.07 -23.01
C GLY A 67 -15.32 15.04 -21.99
N HIS A 68 -14.99 14.91 -20.70
CA HIS A 68 -15.56 15.71 -19.61
C HIS A 68 -14.52 16.69 -19.04
N GLU A 69 -14.89 17.96 -18.90
CA GLU A 69 -13.95 19.06 -18.59
C GLU A 69 -13.18 18.92 -17.27
N LYS A 70 -13.73 18.19 -16.28
CA LYS A 70 -13.09 17.89 -14.99
C LYS A 70 -11.74 17.15 -15.08
N PHE A 71 -11.36 16.63 -16.25
CA PHE A 71 -10.07 15.93 -16.47
C PHE A 71 -9.01 16.77 -17.21
N GLY A 72 -9.29 18.03 -17.55
CA GLY A 72 -8.42 18.89 -18.35
C GLY A 72 -6.96 18.98 -17.87
N ASN A 73 -6.72 19.00 -16.56
CA ASN A 73 -5.37 19.10 -15.99
C ASN A 73 -4.57 17.77 -16.03
N MET A 74 -5.23 16.62 -16.15
CA MET A 74 -4.58 15.29 -16.19
C MET A 74 -4.18 14.86 -17.62
N THR A 75 -4.76 15.50 -18.65
CA THR A 75 -4.55 15.17 -20.07
C THR A 75 -3.09 15.21 -20.52
N ARG A 76 -2.26 16.09 -19.95
CA ARG A 76 -0.83 16.23 -20.33
C ARG A 76 -0.04 14.92 -20.17
N PHE A 77 -0.34 14.14 -19.14
CA PHE A 77 0.31 12.84 -18.91
C PHE A 77 -0.11 11.80 -19.95
N TYR A 78 -1.37 11.85 -20.40
CA TYR A 78 -1.90 10.91 -21.39
C TYR A 78 -1.45 11.21 -22.82
N TYR A 79 -1.21 12.49 -23.15
CA TYR A 79 -0.85 12.92 -24.51
C TYR A 79 0.60 12.61 -24.86
N LYS A 80 1.47 12.47 -23.84
CA LYS A 80 2.89 12.21 -24.01
C LYS A 80 3.14 11.02 -24.95
N GLU A 81 4.07 11.19 -25.90
CA GLU A 81 4.50 10.18 -26.88
C GLU A 81 3.40 9.71 -27.84
N ALA A 82 2.25 10.39 -27.92
CA ALA A 82 1.31 10.16 -29.01
C ALA A 82 1.90 10.63 -30.34
N VAL A 83 1.67 9.84 -31.39
CA VAL A 83 2.19 10.10 -32.74
C VAL A 83 1.08 10.35 -33.76
N GLY A 84 -0.18 10.30 -33.33
CA GLY A 84 -1.34 10.68 -34.12
C GLY A 84 -2.59 10.79 -33.26
N ALA A 85 -3.65 11.41 -33.80
CA ALA A 85 -4.92 11.53 -33.10
C ALA A 85 -6.15 11.41 -34.01
N LEU A 86 -7.25 10.95 -33.42
CA LEU A 86 -8.60 10.98 -33.97
C LEU A 86 -9.43 11.93 -33.11
N ILE A 87 -10.00 12.98 -33.70
CA ILE A 87 -10.97 13.85 -33.02
C ILE A 87 -12.37 13.48 -33.49
N VAL A 88 -13.28 13.25 -32.57
CA VAL A 88 -14.62 12.71 -32.85
C VAL A 88 -15.69 13.69 -32.39
N TYR A 89 -16.55 14.11 -33.32
CA TYR A 89 -17.76 14.86 -33.01
C TYR A 89 -19.02 14.09 -33.42
N ASP A 90 -20.15 14.50 -32.90
CA ASP A 90 -21.46 13.90 -33.16
C ASP A 90 -22.23 14.74 -34.19
N VAL A 91 -22.52 14.17 -35.36
CA VAL A 91 -23.21 14.90 -36.44
C VAL A 91 -24.62 15.35 -36.06
N THR A 92 -25.22 14.73 -35.05
CA THR A 92 -26.55 15.08 -34.54
C THR A 92 -26.54 16.21 -33.52
N ARG A 93 -25.35 16.66 -33.07
CA ARG A 93 -25.20 17.69 -32.02
C ARG A 93 -24.17 18.73 -32.44
N SER A 94 -24.64 19.86 -32.97
CA SER A 94 -23.81 20.94 -33.52
C SER A 94 -22.75 21.48 -32.56
N TYR A 95 -23.07 21.61 -31.27
CA TYR A 95 -22.11 22.10 -30.27
C TYR A 95 -20.86 21.20 -30.14
N THR A 96 -20.97 19.90 -30.44
CA THR A 96 -19.81 19.00 -30.39
C THR A 96 -18.83 19.25 -31.52
N PHE A 97 -19.28 19.86 -32.62
CA PHE A 97 -18.42 20.35 -33.70
C PHE A 97 -17.68 21.62 -33.27
N GLU A 98 -18.33 22.52 -32.54
CA GLU A 98 -17.67 23.71 -31.96
C GLU A 98 -16.56 23.30 -30.97
N GLY A 99 -16.76 22.19 -30.24
CA GLY A 99 -15.75 21.60 -29.37
C GLY A 99 -14.49 21.08 -30.09
N VAL A 100 -14.56 20.81 -31.40
CA VAL A 100 -13.41 20.28 -32.18
C VAL A 100 -12.22 21.23 -32.13
N SER A 101 -12.45 22.55 -32.26
CA SER A 101 -11.38 23.56 -32.19
C SER A 101 -10.70 23.57 -30.82
N LYS A 102 -11.46 23.36 -29.75
CA LYS A 102 -10.94 23.28 -28.39
C LYS A 102 -10.03 22.05 -28.23
N TRP A 103 -10.48 20.88 -28.69
CA TRP A 103 -9.69 19.65 -28.64
C TRP A 103 -8.44 19.70 -29.52
N LYS A 104 -8.53 20.32 -30.70
CA LYS A 104 -7.39 20.48 -31.61
C LYS A 104 -6.33 21.41 -31.01
N SER A 105 -6.74 22.56 -30.48
CA SER A 105 -5.83 23.50 -29.80
C SER A 105 -5.18 22.88 -28.56
N ASP A 106 -5.96 22.15 -27.74
CA ASP A 106 -5.44 21.46 -26.56
C ASP A 106 -4.39 20.40 -26.91
N LEU A 107 -4.63 19.65 -27.99
CA LEU A 107 -3.70 18.67 -28.54
C LEU A 107 -2.40 19.33 -29.00
N ASP A 108 -2.50 20.33 -29.87
CA ASP A 108 -1.34 20.98 -30.49
C ASP A 108 -0.44 21.68 -29.46
N GLN A 109 -1.01 22.16 -28.35
CA GLN A 109 -0.23 22.77 -27.25
C GLN A 109 0.52 21.75 -26.39
N LYS A 110 0.10 20.47 -26.39
CA LYS A 110 0.54 19.47 -25.42
C LYS A 110 1.35 18.34 -26.01
N VAL A 111 1.25 18.09 -27.32
CA VAL A 111 2.00 17.04 -27.99
C VAL A 111 2.46 17.47 -29.38
N THR A 112 3.73 17.20 -29.64
CA THR A 112 4.36 17.31 -30.95
C THR A 112 5.00 15.98 -31.30
N LEU A 113 5.25 15.76 -32.58
CA LEU A 113 6.06 14.65 -33.05
C LEU A 113 7.46 14.73 -32.40
N PRO A 114 8.12 13.60 -32.17
CA PRO A 114 9.50 13.59 -31.68
C PRO A 114 10.42 14.46 -32.55
N GLU A 115 11.49 15.03 -31.97
CA GLU A 115 12.47 15.81 -32.74
C GLU A 115 13.08 14.99 -33.89
N ALA A 116 13.32 13.69 -33.65
CA ALA A 116 13.76 12.75 -34.67
C ALA A 116 12.80 12.63 -35.86
N TRP A 117 11.53 13.02 -35.68
CA TRP A 117 10.49 13.02 -36.71
C TRP A 117 10.17 14.42 -37.24
N GLY A 118 10.96 15.43 -36.88
CA GLY A 118 10.83 16.82 -37.34
C GLY A 118 10.14 17.77 -36.37
N GLY A 119 9.74 17.33 -35.17
CA GLY A 119 9.28 18.22 -34.09
C GLY A 119 7.95 18.97 -34.32
N GLY A 120 7.21 18.65 -35.39
CA GLY A 120 5.97 19.33 -35.79
C GLY A 120 4.69 18.81 -35.12
N PRO A 121 3.51 19.36 -35.45
CA PRO A 121 2.23 18.84 -34.96
C PRO A 121 2.01 17.39 -35.40
N ILE A 122 1.37 16.59 -34.54
CA ILE A 122 1.02 15.21 -34.89
C ILE A 122 -0.09 15.17 -35.96
N PRO A 123 -0.15 14.16 -36.84
CA PRO A 123 -1.24 14.00 -37.79
C PRO A 123 -2.57 13.74 -37.08
N VAL A 124 -3.63 14.44 -37.51
CA VAL A 124 -4.97 14.36 -36.90
C VAL A 124 -6.04 14.12 -37.96
N VAL A 125 -6.90 13.12 -37.74
CA VAL A 125 -8.09 12.86 -38.56
C VAL A 125 -9.36 13.25 -37.80
N LEU A 126 -10.29 13.92 -38.48
CA LEU A 126 -11.60 14.27 -37.94
C LEU A 126 -12.66 13.20 -38.28
N LEU A 127 -13.40 12.74 -37.28
CA LEU A 127 -14.48 11.75 -37.43
C LEU A 127 -15.84 12.42 -37.17
N ALA A 128 -16.64 12.51 -38.22
CA ALA A 128 -18.04 12.94 -38.19
C ALA A 128 -18.92 11.73 -37.86
N ASN A 129 -19.06 11.45 -36.57
CA ASN A 129 -19.63 10.19 -36.09
C ASN A 129 -21.16 10.24 -35.88
N LYS A 130 -21.78 9.06 -35.89
CA LYS A 130 -23.24 8.83 -35.86
C LYS A 130 -23.97 9.25 -37.15
N SER A 131 -23.28 9.12 -38.29
CA SER A 131 -23.85 9.36 -39.61
C SER A 131 -25.00 8.41 -39.99
N ASP A 132 -25.23 7.35 -39.22
CA ASP A 132 -26.40 6.48 -39.32
C ASP A 132 -27.70 7.12 -38.83
N LEU A 133 -27.61 8.20 -38.05
CA LEU A 133 -28.77 8.92 -37.55
C LEU A 133 -29.12 10.06 -38.52
N ASN A 134 -30.36 10.05 -39.04
CA ASN A 134 -30.86 11.12 -39.90
C ASN A 134 -30.93 12.43 -39.12
N HIS A 135 -30.24 13.48 -39.60
CA HIS A 135 -30.33 14.81 -39.04
C HIS A 135 -30.23 15.88 -40.13
N GLU A 136 -31.37 16.42 -40.56
CA GLU A 136 -31.48 17.66 -41.34
C GLU A 136 -31.97 18.76 -40.41
N GLY A 137 -31.03 19.44 -39.74
CA GLY A 137 -31.33 20.58 -38.88
C GLY A 137 -30.61 21.83 -39.37
N PRO A 138 -31.08 23.04 -38.99
CA PRO A 138 -30.54 24.31 -39.48
C PRO A 138 -29.05 24.56 -39.16
N ASN A 139 -28.45 23.77 -38.27
CA ASN A 139 -27.05 23.88 -37.84
C ASN A 139 -26.18 22.68 -38.24
N THR A 140 -26.65 21.79 -39.11
CA THR A 140 -25.87 20.65 -39.60
C THR A 140 -24.84 21.13 -40.64
N LYS A 141 -23.57 20.78 -40.42
CA LYS A 141 -22.49 21.14 -41.35
C LYS A 141 -22.54 20.28 -42.60
N THR A 142 -22.49 20.93 -43.75
CA THR A 142 -22.34 20.31 -45.06
C THR A 142 -20.94 19.74 -45.25
N ASP A 143 -20.79 18.79 -46.15
CA ASP A 143 -19.50 18.16 -46.46
C ASP A 143 -18.46 19.18 -46.95
N ALA A 144 -18.91 20.24 -47.63
CA ALA A 144 -18.06 21.35 -48.06
C ALA A 144 -17.54 22.18 -46.86
N GLU A 145 -18.39 22.49 -45.89
CA GLU A 145 -18.00 23.22 -44.68
C GLU A 145 -17.02 22.43 -43.82
N ILE A 146 -17.23 21.12 -43.67
CA ILE A 146 -16.31 20.26 -42.89
C ILE A 146 -14.96 20.17 -43.59
N SER A 147 -14.96 20.02 -44.93
CA SER A 147 -13.73 19.98 -45.72
C SER A 147 -12.92 21.26 -45.58
N GLN A 148 -13.58 22.42 -45.74
CA GLN A 148 -12.96 23.73 -45.55
C GLN A 148 -12.39 23.89 -44.13
N TYR A 149 -13.16 23.51 -43.11
CA TYR A 149 -12.71 23.57 -41.72
C TYR A 149 -11.46 22.71 -41.47
N CYS A 150 -11.42 21.50 -42.03
CA CYS A 150 -10.27 20.61 -41.89
C CYS A 150 -8.99 21.18 -42.52
N GLU A 151 -9.10 21.81 -43.69
CA GLU A 151 -7.99 22.48 -44.36
C GLU A 151 -7.47 23.68 -43.55
N GLU A 152 -8.37 24.51 -43.03
CA GLU A 152 -8.03 25.70 -42.24
C GLU A 152 -7.39 25.36 -40.88
N ASN A 153 -7.71 24.20 -40.30
CA ASN A 153 -7.30 23.82 -38.93
C ASN A 153 -6.29 22.65 -38.87
N GLY A 154 -5.66 22.31 -39.99
CA GLY A 154 -4.54 21.36 -40.04
C GLY A 154 -4.93 19.91 -39.74
N PHE A 155 -6.11 19.48 -40.17
CA PHE A 155 -6.50 18.07 -40.19
C PHE A 155 -6.02 17.41 -41.49
N ILE A 156 -5.54 16.17 -41.42
CA ILE A 156 -5.05 15.48 -42.62
C ILE A 156 -6.22 15.08 -43.54
N LYS A 157 -7.36 14.71 -42.93
CA LYS A 157 -8.60 14.33 -43.61
C LYS A 157 -9.75 14.22 -42.61
N TRP A 158 -10.97 14.15 -43.12
CA TRP A 158 -12.15 13.80 -42.35
C TRP A 158 -12.95 12.65 -42.97
N PHE A 159 -13.73 11.96 -42.13
CA PHE A 159 -14.56 10.82 -42.54
C PHE A 159 -15.93 10.88 -41.85
N LYS A 160 -17.01 10.59 -42.60
CA LYS A 160 -18.32 10.26 -42.03
C LYS A 160 -18.28 8.87 -41.45
N THR A 161 -18.39 8.72 -40.14
CA THR A 161 -18.30 7.41 -39.48
C THR A 161 -19.61 7.01 -38.83
N SER A 162 -19.84 5.70 -38.74
CA SER A 162 -20.88 5.12 -37.89
C SER A 162 -20.31 3.91 -37.16
N ALA A 163 -20.24 4.01 -35.83
CA ALA A 163 -19.87 2.87 -34.99
C ALA A 163 -20.93 1.75 -35.05
N VAL A 164 -22.20 2.09 -35.28
CA VAL A 164 -23.29 1.13 -35.39
C VAL A 164 -23.14 0.34 -36.69
N ASN A 165 -23.06 1.03 -37.83
CA ASN A 165 -23.00 0.44 -39.16
C ASN A 165 -21.57 0.01 -39.59
N ASN A 166 -20.57 0.22 -38.72
CA ASN A 166 -19.15 -0.01 -39.01
C ASN A 166 -18.67 0.74 -40.28
N GLN A 167 -19.13 1.97 -40.48
CA GLN A 167 -18.86 2.75 -41.67
C GLN A 167 -17.61 3.62 -41.49
N ASN A 168 -16.67 3.55 -42.45
CA ASN A 168 -15.49 4.40 -42.60
C ASN A 168 -14.49 4.44 -41.41
N ILE A 169 -14.62 3.57 -40.41
CA ILE A 169 -13.73 3.55 -39.23
C ILE A 169 -12.35 2.99 -39.59
N GLU A 170 -12.31 1.91 -40.38
CA GLU A 170 -11.04 1.31 -40.81
C GLU A 170 -10.31 2.22 -41.79
N GLU A 171 -11.04 2.83 -42.72
CA GLU A 171 -10.54 3.78 -43.71
C GLU A 171 -9.92 5.00 -43.05
N ALA A 172 -10.59 5.57 -42.04
CA ALA A 172 -10.05 6.68 -41.27
C ALA A 172 -8.78 6.31 -40.52
N SER A 173 -8.76 5.13 -39.90
CA SER A 173 -7.60 4.63 -39.16
C SER A 173 -6.42 4.34 -40.11
N ARG A 174 -6.67 3.73 -41.27
CA ARG A 174 -5.64 3.49 -42.29
C ARG A 174 -5.09 4.78 -42.87
N CYS A 175 -5.93 5.80 -43.07
CA CYS A 175 -5.50 7.13 -43.50
C CYS A 175 -4.50 7.73 -42.51
N LEU A 176 -4.81 7.70 -41.21
CA LEU A 176 -3.92 8.18 -40.16
C LEU A 176 -2.61 7.40 -40.13
N VAL A 177 -2.68 6.06 -40.16
CA VAL A 177 -1.50 5.19 -40.12
C VAL A 177 -0.61 5.39 -41.35
N SER A 178 -1.20 5.60 -42.54
CA SER A 178 -0.44 5.86 -43.75
C SER A 178 0.39 7.14 -43.64
N GLU A 179 -0.16 8.19 -43.03
CA GLU A 179 0.56 9.45 -42.81
C GLU A 179 1.68 9.26 -41.79
N ILE A 180 1.41 8.59 -40.66
CA ILE A 180 2.41 8.28 -39.64
C ILE A 180 3.55 7.45 -40.23
N LEU A 181 3.25 6.41 -41.01
CA LEU A 181 4.25 5.59 -41.69
C LEU A 181 5.08 6.38 -42.71
N THR A 182 4.46 7.37 -43.36
CA THR A 182 5.17 8.24 -44.32
C THR A 182 6.13 9.16 -43.58
N ILE A 183 5.73 9.70 -42.43
CA ILE A 183 6.59 10.48 -41.53
C ILE A 183 7.73 9.58 -41.01
N ASP A 184 7.42 8.39 -40.50
CA ASP A 184 8.39 7.42 -39.97
C ASP A 184 9.44 7.04 -41.04
N GLN A 185 9.00 6.68 -42.26
CA GLN A 185 9.89 6.30 -43.37
C GLN A 185 10.75 7.45 -43.92
N LYS A 186 10.23 8.68 -43.93
CA LYS A 186 11.03 9.86 -44.33
C LYS A 186 12.20 10.10 -43.36
N ASN A 187 12.05 9.70 -42.10
CA ASN A 187 13.04 9.89 -41.06
C ASN A 187 13.98 8.67 -40.90
N ASP A 188 13.52 7.46 -41.24
CA ASP A 188 14.33 6.22 -41.31
C ASP A 188 15.46 6.29 -42.38
N LYS A 189 15.36 7.22 -43.33
CA LYS A 189 16.42 7.52 -44.31
C LYS A 189 17.52 8.46 -43.79
N LYS A 190 17.34 9.10 -42.62
CA LYS A 190 18.33 10.00 -42.00
C LYS A 190 19.05 9.38 -40.80
N GLU A 191 18.42 8.45 -40.09
CA GLU A 191 19.09 7.64 -39.08
C GLU A 191 18.51 6.22 -39.11
N LYS A 192 19.32 5.21 -39.44
CA LYS A 192 18.96 3.81 -39.17
C LYS A 192 18.84 3.66 -37.66
N ARG A 193 17.63 3.65 -37.08
CA ARG A 193 17.32 3.08 -35.75
C ARG A 193 15.86 3.35 -35.35
N GLY A 194 15.08 2.29 -35.15
CA GLY A 194 13.70 2.37 -34.66
C GLY A 194 13.61 3.01 -33.27
N TYR A 195 12.67 3.95 -33.13
CA TYR A 195 12.51 4.91 -32.03
C TYR A 195 12.29 4.31 -30.61
N LEU A 196 11.93 3.03 -30.48
CA LEU A 196 11.74 2.39 -29.16
C LEU A 196 12.81 1.33 -28.80
N ALA A 197 13.83 1.13 -29.64
CA ALA A 197 14.81 0.05 -29.44
C ALA A 197 15.99 0.38 -28.51
N ASN A 198 16.21 1.65 -28.14
CA ASN A 198 17.43 2.09 -27.43
C ASN A 198 17.16 2.90 -26.15
N ARG A 199 16.50 2.29 -25.16
CA ARG A 199 16.61 2.72 -23.74
C ARG A 199 16.74 1.50 -22.82
N ASN A 200 17.79 0.71 -23.05
CA ASN A 200 18.11 -0.52 -22.31
C ASN A 200 19.10 -0.32 -21.15
N ASP A 201 19.34 0.90 -20.67
CA ASP A 201 20.27 1.12 -19.54
C ASP A 201 19.62 1.00 -18.14
N ASP A 202 18.30 0.77 -18.07
CA ASP A 202 17.66 0.22 -16.88
C ASP A 202 17.12 -1.16 -17.24
N ILE A 203 17.86 -2.22 -16.92
CA ILE A 203 17.47 -3.60 -17.23
C ILE A 203 16.20 -3.96 -16.46
N ILE A 204 15.03 -3.67 -17.05
CA ILE A 204 13.88 -4.57 -16.97
C ILE A 204 14.13 -5.61 -18.07
N LYS A 205 14.53 -6.83 -17.67
CA LYS A 205 14.52 -7.97 -18.59
C LYS A 205 13.12 -8.08 -19.19
N ILE A 206 12.96 -7.69 -20.46
CA ILE A 206 11.77 -8.02 -21.23
C ILE A 206 11.69 -9.54 -21.24
N ARG A 207 10.64 -10.09 -20.63
CA ARG A 207 10.38 -11.54 -20.66
C ARG A 207 10.37 -11.95 -22.14
N SER A 208 11.14 -12.98 -22.48
CA SER A 208 11.05 -13.66 -23.76
C SER A 208 9.59 -13.95 -24.11
N GLU A 209 9.28 -14.02 -25.41
CA GLU A 209 7.96 -14.39 -25.90
C GLU A 209 7.38 -15.53 -25.05
N LYS A 210 6.17 -15.34 -24.50
CA LYS A 210 5.50 -16.36 -23.70
C LYS A 210 5.25 -17.58 -24.60
N GLU A 211 6.05 -18.63 -24.43
CA GLU A 211 5.76 -19.93 -25.02
C GLU A 211 4.37 -20.38 -24.55
N LYS A 212 3.56 -20.91 -25.47
CA LYS A 212 2.27 -21.48 -25.12
C LYS A 212 2.53 -22.76 -24.31
N PRO A 213 1.88 -22.94 -23.14
CA PRO A 213 1.98 -24.19 -22.40
C PRO A 213 1.59 -25.37 -23.30
N THR A 214 2.40 -26.42 -23.31
CA THR A 214 2.09 -27.63 -24.06
C THR A 214 1.19 -28.54 -23.23
N SER A 215 0.43 -29.44 -23.87
CA SER A 215 -0.47 -30.36 -23.18
C SER A 215 0.33 -31.36 -22.34
N GLY A 216 0.53 -31.04 -21.07
CA GLY A 216 1.35 -31.80 -20.13
C GLY A 216 1.98 -30.93 -19.03
N ASP A 217 2.11 -29.63 -19.26
CA ASP A 217 2.68 -28.71 -18.29
C ASP A 217 1.68 -28.41 -17.17
N ASN A 218 2.12 -28.59 -15.92
CA ASN A 218 1.32 -28.24 -14.76
C ASN A 218 1.13 -26.72 -14.76
N ILE A 219 -0.11 -26.23 -14.91
CA ILE A 219 -0.44 -24.80 -15.09
C ILE A 219 0.12 -23.93 -13.96
N SER A 220 0.37 -24.50 -12.78
CA SER A 220 1.01 -23.83 -11.64
C SER A 220 2.39 -23.27 -11.95
N ASP A 221 3.17 -23.94 -12.80
CA ASP A 221 4.57 -23.56 -13.07
C ASP A 221 4.69 -22.51 -14.18
N ALA A 222 3.63 -22.33 -14.98
CA ALA A 222 3.59 -21.38 -16.09
C ALA A 222 3.31 -19.93 -15.66
N ILE A 223 2.69 -19.72 -14.49
CA ILE A 223 2.37 -18.38 -13.97
C ILE A 223 3.45 -17.96 -12.97
N LYS A 224 4.48 -17.26 -13.47
CA LYS A 224 5.53 -16.68 -12.61
C LYS A 224 4.94 -15.59 -11.69
N VAL A 225 4.90 -15.89 -10.39
CA VAL A 225 4.62 -14.93 -9.30
C VAL A 225 5.64 -13.78 -9.34
N SER A 226 5.22 -12.58 -8.95
CA SER A 226 6.11 -11.42 -8.89
C SER A 226 7.27 -11.67 -7.93
N ASP A 227 8.49 -11.31 -8.34
CA ASP A 227 9.69 -11.44 -7.52
C ASP A 227 9.59 -10.63 -6.20
N LYS A 228 8.69 -9.63 -6.18
CA LYS A 228 8.39 -8.80 -5.00
C LYS A 228 7.73 -9.56 -3.83
N VAL A 229 7.05 -10.67 -4.13
CA VAL A 229 6.29 -11.44 -3.12
C VAL A 229 6.68 -12.92 -3.08
N SER A 230 7.42 -13.41 -4.07
CA SER A 230 7.82 -14.83 -4.15
C SER A 230 8.74 -15.27 -3.02
N ASN A 231 9.49 -14.33 -2.42
CA ASN A 231 10.48 -14.61 -1.38
C ASN A 231 9.99 -14.24 0.03
N LEU A 232 8.74 -13.78 0.18
CA LEU A 232 8.18 -13.50 1.49
C LEU A 232 7.98 -14.81 2.24
N GLN A 233 8.62 -14.96 3.39
CA GLN A 233 8.52 -16.16 4.21
C GLN A 233 7.10 -16.34 4.77
N LYS A 234 6.73 -17.58 5.09
CA LYS A 234 5.48 -17.87 5.80
C LYS A 234 5.56 -17.30 7.21
N ASP A 235 4.45 -16.73 7.67
CA ASP A 235 4.33 -16.15 9.02
C ASP A 235 4.64 -17.20 10.10
N ALA A 236 5.70 -16.95 10.89
CA ALA A 236 6.15 -17.80 11.98
C ALA A 236 5.05 -18.07 13.03
N ARG A 237 4.06 -17.16 13.16
CA ARG A 237 2.93 -17.34 14.09
C ARG A 237 2.07 -18.56 13.74
N SER A 238 2.03 -18.96 12.47
CA SER A 238 1.24 -20.10 12.01
C SER A 238 1.93 -21.45 12.27
N LEU A 239 3.25 -21.47 12.38
CA LEU A 239 4.04 -22.70 12.51
C LEU A 239 3.73 -23.46 13.82
N PHE A 240 3.67 -22.73 14.94
CA PHE A 240 3.56 -23.36 16.26
C PHE A 240 2.11 -23.68 16.66
N THR A 241 1.11 -22.91 16.20
CA THR A 241 -0.30 -23.18 16.53
C THR A 241 -0.77 -24.51 15.96
N VAL A 242 -0.34 -24.87 14.75
CA VAL A 242 -0.69 -26.16 14.13
C VAL A 242 -0.01 -27.34 14.84
N THR A 243 1.09 -27.06 15.55
CA THR A 243 1.92 -28.08 16.20
C THR A 243 1.23 -28.70 17.42
N ASN A 244 0.47 -27.93 18.19
CA ASN A 244 -0.33 -28.43 19.31
C ASN A 244 -1.58 -27.53 19.53
N PRO A 245 -2.75 -27.92 18.99
CA PRO A 245 -3.97 -27.12 19.12
C PRO A 245 -4.47 -26.92 20.55
N ASP A 246 -4.13 -27.84 21.46
CA ASP A 246 -4.57 -27.81 22.86
C ASP A 246 -3.60 -27.01 23.77
N ALA A 247 -2.49 -26.51 23.22
CA ALA A 247 -1.53 -25.71 23.96
C ALA A 247 -2.08 -24.31 24.29
N VAL A 248 -1.70 -23.80 25.47
CA VAL A 248 -2.05 -22.44 25.89
C VAL A 248 -1.33 -21.43 24.99
N ASN A 249 -2.10 -20.63 24.25
CA ASN A 249 -1.55 -19.71 23.27
C ASN A 249 -1.17 -18.36 23.88
N LEU A 250 0.10 -18.20 24.22
CA LEU A 250 0.70 -16.92 24.63
C LEU A 250 1.52 -16.27 23.51
N GLY A 251 1.50 -16.80 22.28
CA GLY A 251 2.28 -16.26 21.16
C GLY A 251 1.57 -15.11 20.47
N GLN A 252 0.27 -15.29 20.18
CA GLN A 252 -0.52 -14.33 19.41
C GLN A 252 -0.93 -13.11 20.26
N GLY A 253 -0.66 -11.91 19.72
CA GLY A 253 -0.95 -10.63 20.36
C GLY A 253 -2.39 -10.14 20.13
N PHE A 254 -3.38 -10.89 20.59
CA PHE A 254 -4.77 -10.43 20.67
C PHE A 254 -5.44 -10.88 21.98
N PRO A 255 -6.37 -10.09 22.54
CA PRO A 255 -7.20 -10.52 23.66
C PRO A 255 -8.12 -11.69 23.29
N ASP A 256 -8.21 -12.68 24.16
CA ASP A 256 -9.19 -13.79 24.10
C ASP A 256 -10.48 -13.48 24.90
N ASP A 257 -10.46 -12.45 25.75
CA ASP A 257 -11.64 -11.90 26.40
C ASP A 257 -12.60 -11.28 25.35
N PRO A 258 -13.92 -11.46 25.47
CA PRO A 258 -14.87 -10.77 24.62
C PRO A 258 -14.83 -9.25 24.89
N PRO A 259 -15.10 -8.40 23.89
CA PRO A 259 -15.31 -6.98 24.12
C PRO A 259 -16.53 -6.76 25.01
N SER A 260 -16.55 -5.63 25.74
CA SER A 260 -17.65 -5.28 26.64
C SER A 260 -19.00 -5.18 25.91
N ASP A 261 -20.09 -5.37 26.64
CA ASP A 261 -21.45 -5.28 26.07
C ASP A 261 -21.70 -3.93 25.39
N HIS A 262 -21.28 -2.83 26.02
CA HIS A 262 -21.34 -1.51 25.44
C HIS A 262 -20.63 -1.41 24.08
N ILE A 263 -19.41 -1.97 23.94
CA ILE A 263 -18.69 -1.99 22.66
C ILE A 263 -19.46 -2.77 21.58
N LYS A 264 -20.06 -3.92 21.95
CA LYS A 264 -20.86 -4.73 21.03
C LYS A 264 -22.16 -3.99 20.61
N GLU A 265 -22.81 -3.32 21.54
CA GLU A 265 -24.03 -2.54 21.31
C GLU A 265 -23.77 -1.35 20.36
N VAL A 266 -22.65 -0.66 20.52
CA VAL A 266 -22.26 0.45 19.63
C VAL A 266 -22.12 -0.02 18.18
N VAL A 267 -21.53 -1.20 17.95
CA VAL A 267 -21.47 -1.80 16.61
C VAL A 267 -22.86 -2.14 16.08
N ALA A 268 -23.72 -2.74 16.91
CA ALA A 268 -25.08 -3.07 16.51
C ALA A 268 -25.87 -1.81 16.08
N ARG A 269 -25.71 -0.69 16.81
CA ARG A 269 -26.29 0.61 16.44
C ARG A 269 -25.73 1.13 15.12
N ALA A 270 -24.42 1.07 14.92
CA ALA A 270 -23.80 1.52 13.68
C ALA A 270 -24.28 0.71 12.47
N ILE A 271 -24.43 -0.61 12.60
CA ILE A 271 -24.96 -1.48 11.53
C ILE A 271 -26.44 -1.18 11.24
N ALA A 272 -27.23 -0.80 12.25
CA ALA A 272 -28.65 -0.48 12.07
C ALA A 272 -28.88 0.80 11.24
N VAL A 273 -27.87 1.66 11.07
CA VAL A 273 -27.95 2.88 10.25
C VAL A 273 -27.75 2.52 8.76
N PRO A 274 -28.74 2.75 7.87
CA PRO A 274 -28.66 2.33 6.46
C PRO A 274 -27.42 2.85 5.72
N GLU A 275 -27.05 4.12 5.92
CA GLU A 275 -25.91 4.77 5.28
C GLU A 275 -24.57 4.18 5.74
N CYS A 276 -24.52 3.59 6.93
CA CYS A 276 -23.32 2.95 7.46
C CYS A 276 -23.01 1.63 6.75
N ASN A 277 -23.95 1.07 5.97
CA ASN A 277 -23.77 -0.15 5.19
C ASN A 277 -23.34 0.12 3.73
N GLN A 278 -23.15 1.39 3.36
CA GLN A 278 -22.66 1.80 2.03
C GLN A 278 -21.18 2.23 2.10
N TYR A 279 -20.59 2.57 0.94
CA TYR A 279 -19.21 3.05 0.90
C TYR A 279 -19.01 4.31 1.75
N ALA A 280 -17.97 4.31 2.58
CA ALA A 280 -17.48 5.50 3.26
C ALA A 280 -16.72 6.41 2.27
N HIS A 281 -16.50 7.66 2.69
CA HIS A 281 -15.57 8.53 1.99
C HIS A 281 -14.16 7.91 2.00
N PRO A 282 -13.32 8.06 0.94
CA PRO A 282 -11.97 7.46 0.89
C PRO A 282 -11.02 7.86 2.01
N LYS A 283 -11.24 9.01 2.66
CA LYS A 283 -10.48 9.42 3.85
C LYS A 283 -10.95 8.75 5.15
N GLY A 284 -12.08 8.06 5.10
CA GLY A 284 -12.91 7.70 6.24
C GLY A 284 -14.10 8.62 6.45
N ARG A 285 -15.09 8.14 7.20
CA ARG A 285 -16.31 8.88 7.54
C ARG A 285 -15.94 10.19 8.26
N LEU A 286 -16.64 11.27 7.93
CA LEU A 286 -16.39 12.58 8.55
C LEU A 286 -16.57 12.53 10.07
N HIS A 287 -17.62 11.83 10.53
CA HIS A 287 -17.88 11.63 11.96
C HIS A 287 -16.68 10.97 12.65
N THR A 288 -16.15 9.88 12.11
CA THR A 288 -14.95 9.21 12.64
C THR A 288 -13.73 10.12 12.66
N ARG A 289 -13.47 10.87 11.59
CA ARG A 289 -12.34 11.80 11.54
C ARG A 289 -12.48 12.93 12.56
N GLN A 290 -13.70 13.43 12.79
CA GLN A 290 -13.96 14.46 13.80
C GLN A 290 -13.78 13.90 15.23
N ALA A 291 -14.30 12.71 15.51
CA ALA A 291 -14.13 12.04 16.80
C ALA A 291 -12.65 11.80 17.11
N LEU A 292 -11.87 11.35 16.12
CA LEU A 292 -10.41 11.23 16.24
C LEU A 292 -9.74 12.59 16.45
N ALA A 293 -10.09 13.62 15.69
CA ALA A 293 -9.52 14.96 15.88
C ALA A 293 -9.75 15.49 17.31
N ASN A 294 -10.96 15.27 17.85
CA ASN A 294 -11.32 15.69 19.20
C ASN A 294 -10.58 14.87 20.27
N ALA A 295 -10.49 13.56 20.11
CA ALA A 295 -9.83 12.67 21.07
C ALA A 295 -8.31 12.86 21.10
N PHE A 296 -7.70 13.09 19.93
CA PHE A 296 -6.24 13.16 19.79
C PHE A 296 -5.69 14.59 19.84
N GLY A 297 -6.46 15.62 19.48
CA GLY A 297 -5.97 17.01 19.51
C GLY A 297 -5.31 17.42 20.83
N PRO A 298 -5.94 17.18 22.00
CA PRO A 298 -5.31 17.42 23.30
C PRO A 298 -4.01 16.63 23.50
N LEU A 299 -3.95 15.40 23.00
CA LEU A 299 -2.78 14.52 23.13
C LEU A 299 -1.61 14.93 22.23
N PHE A 300 -1.89 15.66 21.15
CA PHE A 300 -0.89 16.29 20.28
C PHE A 300 -0.60 17.75 20.65
N ASN A 301 -1.26 18.29 21.68
CA ASN A 301 -1.22 19.70 22.06
C ASN A 301 -1.53 20.65 20.89
N ARG A 302 -2.49 20.29 20.02
CA ARG A 302 -2.92 21.10 18.88
C ARG A 302 -4.32 20.73 18.40
N THR A 303 -4.97 21.66 17.70
CA THR A 303 -6.18 21.33 16.94
C THR A 303 -5.80 20.55 15.69
N LEU A 304 -6.42 19.39 15.49
CA LEU A 304 -6.24 18.57 14.29
C LEU A 304 -7.36 18.90 13.28
N ASP A 305 -7.00 19.13 12.02
CA ASP A 305 -7.96 19.29 10.93
C ASP A 305 -8.43 17.89 10.46
N PRO A 306 -9.69 17.49 10.73
CA PRO A 306 -10.19 16.18 10.33
C PRO A 306 -10.17 15.99 8.81
N GLU A 307 -10.23 17.06 8.00
CA GLU A 307 -10.21 16.95 6.54
C GLU A 307 -8.82 16.75 5.95
N THR A 308 -7.77 17.21 6.61
CA THR A 308 -6.44 17.23 6.01
C THR A 308 -5.37 16.51 6.80
N GLU A 309 -5.57 16.27 8.10
CA GLU A 309 -4.54 15.73 9.00
C GLU A 309 -4.89 14.34 9.56
N ILE A 310 -6.02 13.76 9.14
CA ILE A 310 -6.48 12.44 9.56
C ILE A 310 -6.92 11.62 8.35
N LEU A 311 -6.41 10.39 8.27
CA LEU A 311 -6.83 9.36 7.31
C LEU A 311 -7.17 8.08 8.06
N VAL A 312 -8.37 7.55 7.84
CA VAL A 312 -8.78 6.25 8.37
C VAL A 312 -8.32 5.14 7.43
N THR A 313 -7.75 4.07 7.99
CA THR A 313 -7.09 2.97 7.27
C THR A 313 -7.67 1.62 7.67
N ALA A 314 -7.45 0.58 6.86
CA ALA A 314 -7.88 -0.79 7.14
C ALA A 314 -6.93 -1.44 8.17
N GLY A 315 -7.01 -0.95 9.40
CA GLY A 315 -6.07 -1.23 10.49
C GLY A 315 -4.77 -0.45 10.33
N ALA A 316 -3.88 -0.59 11.32
CA ALA A 316 -2.54 -0.03 11.23
C ALA A 316 -1.71 -0.69 10.11
N ASN A 317 -1.94 -1.97 9.81
CA ASN A 317 -1.19 -2.69 8.77
C ASN A 317 -1.37 -2.08 7.37
N GLU A 318 -2.61 -1.77 6.99
CA GLU A 318 -2.85 -1.10 5.70
C GLU A 318 -2.35 0.34 5.74
N GLY A 319 -2.49 1.04 6.87
CA GLY A 319 -1.93 2.38 7.02
C GLY A 319 -0.42 2.42 6.84
N LEU A 320 0.31 1.47 7.42
CA LEU A 320 1.75 1.30 7.18
C LEU A 320 2.03 1.04 5.69
N THR A 321 1.25 0.16 5.06
CA THR A 321 1.36 -0.13 3.62
C THR A 321 1.20 1.13 2.77
N ASP A 322 0.22 1.98 3.09
CA ASP A 322 0.02 3.27 2.44
C ASP A 322 1.23 4.18 2.59
N LEU A 323 1.82 4.24 3.78
CA LEU A 323 2.99 5.06 4.05
C LEU A 323 4.22 4.60 3.26
N PHE A 324 4.54 3.31 3.30
CA PHE A 324 5.67 2.79 2.52
C PHE A 324 5.44 2.99 1.02
N SER A 325 4.22 2.74 0.52
CA SER A 325 3.88 2.95 -0.89
C SER A 325 3.89 4.41 -1.32
N ALA A 326 3.65 5.34 -0.39
CA ALA A 326 3.63 6.78 -0.66
C ALA A 326 5.03 7.43 -0.61
N PHE A 327 5.97 6.87 0.14
CA PHE A 327 7.24 7.54 0.45
C PHE A 327 8.51 6.79 0.03
N ILE A 328 8.43 5.50 -0.32
CA ILE A 328 9.58 4.71 -0.77
C ILE A 328 9.57 4.56 -2.29
N ASP A 329 10.62 5.06 -2.93
CA ASP A 329 10.96 4.70 -4.30
C ASP A 329 11.97 3.55 -4.34
N HIS A 330 12.18 2.98 -5.53
CA HIS A 330 13.13 1.90 -5.71
C HIS A 330 14.56 2.32 -5.33
N GLY A 331 15.17 1.60 -4.38
CA GLY A 331 16.51 1.86 -3.88
C GLY A 331 16.58 2.83 -2.70
N ASP A 332 15.47 3.46 -2.30
CA ASP A 332 15.41 4.25 -1.07
C ASP A 332 15.65 3.36 0.15
N GLN A 333 16.29 3.91 1.17
CA GLN A 333 16.61 3.21 2.40
C GLN A 333 15.65 3.59 3.52
N ALA A 334 15.11 2.58 4.19
CA ALA A 334 14.27 2.73 5.39
C ALA A 334 15.00 2.16 6.60
N ILE A 335 15.23 2.99 7.62
CA ILE A 335 15.82 2.53 8.87
C ILE A 335 14.75 1.82 9.69
N LEU A 336 15.02 0.57 10.07
CA LEU A 336 14.18 -0.27 10.93
C LEU A 336 14.92 -0.51 12.24
N ILE A 337 14.31 -0.09 13.35
CA ILE A 337 14.84 -0.34 14.69
C ILE A 337 14.49 -1.78 15.08
N GLU A 338 15.49 -2.60 15.40
CA GLU A 338 15.27 -3.99 15.82
C GLU A 338 15.11 -4.11 17.33
N PRO A 339 14.31 -5.07 17.83
CA PRO A 339 13.45 -5.97 17.05
C PRO A 339 12.26 -5.24 16.40
N PHE A 340 12.03 -5.43 15.11
CA PHE A 340 10.96 -4.76 14.37
C PHE A 340 9.67 -5.60 14.28
N TYR A 341 8.53 -4.96 14.08
CA TYR A 341 7.33 -5.68 13.63
C TYR A 341 7.56 -6.24 12.21
N ASP A 342 7.26 -7.52 12.02
CA ASP A 342 7.59 -8.31 10.82
C ASP A 342 7.15 -7.65 9.50
N GLN A 343 6.01 -6.98 9.51
CA GLN A 343 5.46 -6.35 8.31
C GLN A 343 6.30 -5.19 7.78
N TYR A 344 7.17 -4.56 8.58
CA TYR A 344 7.97 -3.43 8.12
C TYR A 344 8.91 -3.84 6.98
N VAL A 345 9.60 -4.97 7.12
CA VAL A 345 10.54 -5.46 6.09
C VAL A 345 9.81 -5.79 4.79
N ALA A 346 8.67 -6.49 4.88
CA ALA A 346 7.87 -6.83 3.71
C ALA A 346 7.39 -5.58 2.97
N ASN A 347 6.88 -4.59 3.70
CA ASN A 347 6.39 -3.35 3.09
C ASN A 347 7.48 -2.50 2.46
N VAL A 348 8.67 -2.42 3.07
CA VAL A 348 9.82 -1.73 2.47
C VAL A 348 10.25 -2.42 1.17
N THR A 349 10.46 -3.74 1.22
CA THR A 349 10.99 -4.51 0.08
C THR A 349 10.00 -4.64 -1.08
N MET A 350 8.70 -4.80 -0.80
CA MET A 350 7.64 -4.83 -1.84
C MET A 350 7.56 -3.54 -2.66
N ASN A 351 7.90 -2.41 -2.03
CA ASN A 351 7.98 -1.11 -2.69
C ASN A 351 9.35 -0.83 -3.34
N GLY A 352 10.27 -1.80 -3.32
CA GLY A 352 11.61 -1.68 -3.90
C GLY A 352 12.62 -0.94 -3.02
N GLY A 353 12.24 -0.64 -1.77
CA GLY A 353 13.15 -0.05 -0.79
C GLY A 353 14.11 -1.08 -0.20
N VAL A 354 15.13 -0.56 0.49
CA VAL A 354 16.19 -1.33 1.15
C VAL A 354 16.07 -1.11 2.67
N PRO A 355 15.74 -2.15 3.45
CA PRO A 355 15.72 -2.03 4.90
C PRO A 355 17.16 -1.90 5.43
N ILE A 356 17.37 -0.96 6.35
CA ILE A 356 18.63 -0.72 7.04
C ILE A 356 18.38 -0.91 8.54
N TYR A 357 19.10 -1.84 9.16
CA TYR A 357 18.79 -2.31 10.50
C TYR A 357 19.66 -1.63 11.56
N VAL A 358 19.04 -1.21 12.66
CA VAL A 358 19.72 -0.66 13.85
C VAL A 358 19.11 -1.30 15.10
N PRO A 359 19.81 -2.19 15.81
CA PRO A 359 19.23 -2.92 16.92
C PRO A 359 19.25 -2.15 18.24
N LEU A 360 18.17 -2.29 19.00
CA LEU A 360 18.19 -2.07 20.44
C LEU A 360 19.02 -3.17 21.10
N ARG A 361 19.92 -2.79 22.01
CA ARG A 361 20.72 -3.75 22.79
C ARG A 361 20.48 -3.55 24.30
N PRO A 362 20.37 -4.64 25.08
CA PRO A 362 20.28 -4.52 26.53
C PRO A 362 21.61 -3.99 27.09
N THR A 363 21.56 -2.99 27.96
CA THR A 363 22.74 -2.45 28.66
C THR A 363 23.09 -3.21 29.94
N SER A 364 22.18 -4.07 30.40
CA SER A 364 22.31 -4.88 31.62
C SER A 364 22.26 -6.37 31.28
N ASP A 365 22.68 -7.22 32.21
CA ASP A 365 22.72 -8.67 32.04
C ASP A 365 21.30 -9.25 31.80
N PRO A 366 21.02 -9.79 30.59
CA PRO A 366 19.69 -10.30 30.26
C PRO A 366 19.37 -11.66 30.93
N THR A 367 20.33 -12.26 31.64
CA THR A 367 20.11 -13.47 32.46
C THR A 367 19.52 -13.16 33.85
N GLN A 368 19.22 -11.88 34.11
CA GLN A 368 18.48 -11.40 35.26
C GLN A 368 17.23 -10.62 34.83
N ASN A 369 16.32 -10.38 35.77
CA ASN A 369 15.19 -9.51 35.49
C ASN A 369 15.68 -8.09 35.27
N MET A 370 15.33 -7.52 34.11
CA MET A 370 15.85 -6.25 33.64
C MET A 370 14.70 -5.37 33.16
N SER A 371 14.86 -4.05 33.15
CA SER A 371 13.81 -3.15 32.65
C SER A 371 13.88 -3.03 31.13
N SER A 372 12.74 -2.92 30.46
CA SER A 372 12.73 -2.56 29.02
C SER A 372 13.38 -1.21 28.70
N ARG A 373 13.60 -0.34 29.72
CA ARG A 373 14.41 0.89 29.62
C ARG A 373 15.84 0.64 29.17
N GLU A 374 16.39 -0.49 29.57
CA GLU A 374 17.79 -0.86 29.36
C GLU A 374 18.02 -1.38 27.94
N TRP A 375 16.96 -1.62 27.16
CA TRP A 375 17.08 -1.78 25.71
C TRP A 375 17.31 -0.41 25.10
N LYS A 376 18.53 -0.15 24.63
CA LYS A 376 18.99 1.16 24.13
C LYS A 376 19.38 1.07 22.67
N ILE A 377 19.06 2.13 21.92
CA ILE A 377 19.59 2.35 20.57
C ILE A 377 20.92 3.09 20.70
N ASP A 378 21.93 2.68 19.91
CA ASP A 378 23.15 3.47 19.77
C ASP A 378 22.93 4.56 18.70
N ILE A 379 22.91 5.82 19.15
CA ILE A 379 22.69 6.97 18.27
C ILE A 379 23.85 7.17 17.28
N ASN A 380 25.07 6.78 17.63
CA ASN A 380 26.21 6.84 16.71
C ASN A 380 26.09 5.76 15.63
N GLU A 381 25.65 4.55 16.00
CA GLU A 381 25.35 3.51 15.03
C GLU A 381 24.22 3.95 14.09
N LEU A 382 23.12 4.50 14.62
CA LEU A 382 22.02 5.06 13.84
C LEU A 382 22.54 6.09 12.82
N ARG A 383 23.35 7.06 13.26
CA ARG A 383 23.96 8.07 12.38
C ARG A 383 24.84 7.45 11.30
N SER A 384 25.65 6.45 11.65
CA SER A 384 26.58 5.79 10.72
C SER A 384 25.88 5.04 9.58
N LYS A 385 24.63 4.63 9.79
CA LYS A 385 23.81 3.91 8.81
C LYS A 385 23.09 4.83 7.82
N ILE A 386 23.08 6.14 8.08
CA ILE A 386 22.41 7.11 7.22
C ILE A 386 23.27 7.42 5.98
N THR A 387 22.63 7.38 4.83
CA THR A 387 23.22 7.76 3.53
C THR A 387 22.33 8.75 2.82
N SER A 388 22.76 9.24 1.65
CA SER A 388 21.91 10.09 0.79
C SER A 388 20.65 9.39 0.27
N LYS A 389 20.54 8.06 0.42
CA LYS A 389 19.36 7.27 0.06
C LYS A 389 18.40 7.05 1.24
N THR A 390 18.80 7.40 2.46
CA THR A 390 17.95 7.21 3.64
C THR A 390 16.78 8.17 3.59
N LYS A 391 15.57 7.62 3.63
CA LYS A 391 14.33 8.36 3.45
C LYS A 391 13.55 8.53 4.74
N LEU A 392 13.48 7.45 5.52
CA LEU A 392 12.65 7.38 6.71
C LEU A 392 13.22 6.48 7.78
N ILE A 393 12.75 6.70 9.02
CA ILE A 393 12.95 5.84 10.18
C ILE A 393 11.58 5.33 10.61
N VAL A 394 11.46 4.02 10.83
CA VAL A 394 10.29 3.42 11.46
C VAL A 394 10.54 3.34 12.96
N PHE A 395 9.70 4.02 13.72
CA PHE A 395 9.79 4.16 15.16
C PHE A 395 8.55 3.55 15.81
N ASN A 396 8.70 2.53 16.65
CA ASN A 396 7.58 1.86 17.31
C ASN A 396 7.60 2.11 18.83
N ASN A 397 6.55 2.74 19.36
CA ASN A 397 6.47 3.14 20.77
C ASN A 397 5.01 3.16 21.27
N PRO A 398 4.65 2.45 22.36
CA PRO A 398 5.42 1.42 23.05
C PRO A 398 5.85 0.27 22.13
N HIS A 399 7.06 -0.21 22.34
CA HIS A 399 7.77 -1.08 21.43
C HIS A 399 7.35 -2.55 21.55
N ASN A 400 6.99 -3.19 20.44
CA ASN A 400 6.83 -4.63 20.31
C ASN A 400 8.11 -5.22 19.69
N PRO A 401 8.77 -6.21 20.31
CA PRO A 401 8.31 -7.04 21.44
C PRO A 401 8.89 -6.66 22.82
N THR A 402 9.83 -5.72 22.91
CA THR A 402 10.57 -5.45 24.16
C THR A 402 9.72 -4.84 25.27
N GLY A 403 8.58 -4.24 24.92
CA GLY A 403 7.74 -3.48 25.84
C GLY A 403 8.36 -2.16 26.28
N LYS A 404 9.39 -1.68 25.58
CA LYS A 404 10.04 -0.40 25.87
C LYS A 404 9.09 0.75 25.61
N VAL A 405 9.09 1.73 26.52
CA VAL A 405 8.53 3.06 26.26
C VAL A 405 9.70 4.03 26.18
N PHE A 406 9.92 4.58 24.99
CA PHE A 406 11.04 5.49 24.75
C PHE A 406 10.89 6.76 25.58
N SER A 407 11.97 7.17 26.23
CA SER A 407 11.98 8.40 27.02
C SER A 407 12.01 9.63 26.11
N ARG A 408 11.65 10.79 26.67
CA ARG A 408 11.75 12.06 25.97
C ARG A 408 13.16 12.31 25.44
N GLU A 409 14.18 12.00 26.24
CA GLU A 409 15.60 12.16 25.88
C GLU A 409 15.95 11.31 24.66
N GLU A 410 15.59 10.03 24.66
CA GLU A 410 15.83 9.13 23.52
C GLU A 410 15.10 9.61 22.25
N MET A 411 13.85 10.06 22.40
CA MET A 411 13.09 10.60 21.27
C MET A 411 13.65 11.93 20.75
N MET A 412 14.22 12.78 21.63
CA MET A 412 14.91 13.99 21.21
C MET A 412 16.20 13.67 20.44
N GLU A 413 16.95 12.65 20.84
CA GLU A 413 18.15 12.20 20.11
C GLU A 413 17.80 11.64 18.73
N ILE A 414 16.81 10.76 18.63
CA ILE A 414 16.30 10.23 17.35
C ILE A 414 15.73 11.38 16.49
N GLY A 415 14.96 12.29 17.10
CA GLY A 415 14.40 13.46 16.42
C GLY A 415 15.46 14.40 15.88
N ALA A 416 16.55 14.63 16.62
CA ALA A 416 17.68 15.43 16.16
C ALA A 416 18.36 14.82 14.93
N VAL A 417 18.56 13.50 14.93
CA VAL A 417 19.08 12.78 13.75
C VAL A 417 18.11 12.93 12.57
N ALA A 418 16.82 12.72 12.77
CA ALA A 418 15.83 12.87 11.72
C ALA A 418 15.79 14.29 11.14
N GLN A 419 15.93 15.32 11.98
CA GLN A 419 16.00 16.71 11.54
C GLN A 419 17.27 17.02 10.74
N GLU A 420 18.43 16.59 11.25
CA GLU A 420 19.74 16.82 10.62
C GLU A 420 19.81 16.22 9.21
N PHE A 421 19.31 15.00 9.04
CA PHE A 421 19.36 14.27 7.76
C PHE A 421 18.08 14.39 6.94
N ASN A 422 17.14 15.24 7.35
CA ASN A 422 15.85 15.44 6.69
C ASN A 422 15.04 14.15 6.46
N LEU A 423 14.94 13.31 7.48
CA LEU A 423 14.23 12.03 7.45
C LEU A 423 12.77 12.19 7.91
N LEU A 424 11.89 11.39 7.31
CA LEU A 424 10.52 11.15 7.75
C LEU A 424 10.52 10.14 8.92
N ILE A 425 9.67 10.36 9.93
CA ILE A 425 9.37 9.38 10.97
C ILE A 425 8.01 8.76 10.70
N ILE A 426 7.98 7.44 10.57
CA ILE A 426 6.75 6.66 10.71
C ILE A 426 6.70 6.21 12.17
N SER A 427 5.81 6.82 12.96
CA SER A 427 5.64 6.53 14.39
C SER A 427 4.49 5.53 14.58
N ASP A 428 4.82 4.24 14.68
CA ASP A 428 3.86 3.19 14.99
C ASP A 428 3.54 3.19 16.49
N GLU A 429 2.39 3.76 16.85
CA GLU A 429 1.96 4.01 18.23
C GLU A 429 0.71 3.20 18.60
N VAL A 430 0.47 2.04 17.98
CA VAL A 430 -0.74 1.24 18.23
C VAL A 430 -0.93 0.83 19.70
N TYR A 431 0.16 0.81 20.49
CA TYR A 431 0.14 0.49 21.91
C TYR A 431 0.07 1.72 22.84
N GLU A 432 -0.22 2.92 22.32
CA GLU A 432 -0.21 4.19 23.07
C GLU A 432 -1.06 4.21 24.36
N ARG A 433 -2.03 3.28 24.50
CA ARG A 433 -2.86 3.14 25.71
C ARG A 433 -2.33 2.10 26.69
N TYR A 434 -1.32 1.31 26.31
CA TYR A 434 -0.70 0.26 27.12
C TYR A 434 0.69 0.70 27.57
N TYR A 435 0.76 1.62 28.53
CA TYR A 435 1.95 1.97 29.28
C TYR A 435 1.64 1.91 30.78
N TYR A 436 2.60 1.51 31.58
CA TYR A 436 2.39 1.13 32.98
C TYR A 436 3.11 2.08 33.92
N ALA A 437 2.45 2.45 35.02
CA ALA A 437 3.05 3.33 36.01
C ALA A 437 4.40 2.77 36.54
N PRO A 438 5.39 3.64 36.83
CA PRO A 438 5.35 5.11 36.77
C PRO A 438 5.70 5.69 35.39
N ASP A 439 5.81 4.86 34.35
CA ASP A 439 6.16 5.33 32.99
C ASP A 439 5.07 6.22 32.40
N VAL A 440 5.50 7.15 31.54
CA VAL A 440 4.61 8.04 30.79
C VAL A 440 4.85 7.86 29.31
N PHE A 441 3.78 7.93 28.53
CA PHE A 441 3.84 7.90 27.08
C PHE A 441 3.87 9.33 26.52
N GLU A 442 4.83 9.61 25.64
CA GLU A 442 4.92 10.84 24.86
C GLU A 442 5.08 10.48 23.38
N ARG A 443 4.55 11.33 22.50
CA ARG A 443 4.61 11.13 21.04
C ARG A 443 5.79 11.89 20.47
N ILE A 444 6.55 11.25 19.59
CA ILE A 444 7.67 11.93 18.94
C ILE A 444 7.20 13.13 18.10
N ALA A 445 5.98 13.08 17.57
CA ALA A 445 5.34 14.16 16.81
C ALA A 445 5.10 15.45 17.62
N THR A 446 5.05 15.39 18.96
CA THR A 446 4.87 16.57 19.82
C THR A 446 6.18 17.26 20.19
N LEU A 447 7.33 16.67 19.84
CA LEU A 447 8.62 17.29 20.06
C LEU A 447 8.86 18.46 19.09
N PRO A 448 9.70 19.45 19.46
CA PRO A 448 9.99 20.60 18.61
C PRO A 448 10.49 20.20 17.22
N GLY A 449 9.84 20.69 16.16
CA GLY A 449 10.24 20.43 14.76
C GLY A 449 9.90 19.04 14.21
N MET A 450 9.14 18.23 14.97
CA MET A 450 8.83 16.84 14.58
C MET A 450 7.46 16.67 13.92
N TRP A 451 6.48 17.54 14.17
CA TRP A 451 5.13 17.42 13.59
C TRP A 451 5.16 17.34 12.07
N GLU A 452 5.94 18.23 11.44
CA GLU A 452 5.98 18.37 10.01
C GLU A 452 6.53 17.11 9.36
N ARG A 453 7.33 16.30 10.05
CA ARG A 453 8.04 15.13 9.51
C ARG A 453 7.66 13.81 10.18
N THR A 454 6.54 13.76 10.87
CA THR A 454 6.08 12.55 11.56
C THR A 454 4.67 12.21 11.11
N ILE A 455 4.43 10.91 10.88
CA ILE A 455 3.09 10.36 10.75
C ILE A 455 2.92 9.35 11.87
N THR A 456 1.94 9.58 12.73
CA THR A 456 1.56 8.67 13.81
C THR A 456 0.52 7.67 13.29
N VAL A 457 0.77 6.39 13.51
CA VAL A 457 -0.12 5.27 13.18
C VAL A 457 -0.81 4.78 14.44
N GLY A 458 -2.13 4.66 14.40
CA GLY A 458 -2.95 4.09 15.47
C GLY A 458 -3.87 2.97 14.97
N ASP A 459 -4.40 2.18 15.92
CA ASP A 459 -5.23 1.01 15.63
C ASP A 459 -6.33 0.80 16.67
N CYS A 460 -7.58 0.78 16.22
CA CYS A 460 -8.75 0.52 17.07
C CYS A 460 -8.65 -0.84 17.77
N GLY A 461 -8.15 -1.85 17.05
CA GLY A 461 -8.05 -3.21 17.54
C GLY A 461 -7.15 -3.33 18.76
N LYS A 462 -6.15 -2.45 18.88
CA LYS A 462 -5.34 -2.31 20.08
C LYS A 462 -6.00 -1.39 21.10
N THR A 463 -6.50 -0.22 20.71
CA THR A 463 -7.16 0.72 21.64
C THR A 463 -8.33 0.10 22.44
N PHE A 464 -9.18 -0.70 21.78
CA PHE A 464 -10.42 -1.24 22.35
C PHE A 464 -10.42 -2.76 22.53
N GLY A 465 -9.30 -3.44 22.25
CA GLY A 465 -9.20 -4.89 22.33
C GLY A 465 -9.99 -5.65 21.25
N THR A 466 -10.32 -4.99 20.14
CA THR A 466 -11.17 -5.52 19.06
C THR A 466 -10.37 -5.81 17.78
N THR A 467 -9.29 -6.57 17.89
CA THR A 467 -8.31 -6.75 16.79
C THR A 467 -8.90 -7.19 15.44
N GLY A 468 -10.02 -7.94 15.44
CA GLY A 468 -10.72 -8.35 14.22
C GLY A 468 -11.46 -7.23 13.47
N TRP A 469 -11.60 -6.03 14.06
CA TRP A 469 -12.31 -4.92 13.42
C TRP A 469 -11.50 -4.27 12.28
N CYS A 470 -10.17 -4.38 12.31
CA CYS A 470 -9.27 -3.90 11.26
C CYS A 470 -9.56 -2.45 10.82
N VAL A 471 -9.69 -1.53 11.78
CA VAL A 471 -9.78 -0.09 11.53
C VAL A 471 -8.64 0.61 12.27
N GLY A 472 -7.88 1.42 11.55
CA GLY A 472 -6.79 2.22 12.08
C GLY A 472 -6.87 3.65 11.58
N TRP A 473 -5.85 4.44 11.91
CA TRP A 473 -5.76 5.81 11.44
C TRP A 473 -4.31 6.27 11.34
N LEU A 474 -4.10 7.24 10.45
CA LEU A 474 -2.90 8.03 10.32
C LEU A 474 -3.20 9.46 10.75
N ILE A 475 -2.35 10.01 11.61
CA ILE A 475 -2.40 11.41 12.05
C ILE A 475 -1.08 12.06 11.72
N GLY A 476 -1.11 13.19 11.02
CA GLY A 476 0.09 13.91 10.65
C GLY A 476 -0.21 15.14 9.81
N SER A 477 0.84 15.85 9.42
CA SER A 477 0.68 17.08 8.65
C SER A 477 -0.03 16.85 7.30
N LYS A 478 -0.75 17.87 6.83
CA LYS A 478 -1.56 17.82 5.60
C LYS A 478 -0.85 17.24 4.38
N TYR A 479 0.42 17.55 4.19
CA TYR A 479 1.14 17.09 3.00
C TYR A 479 1.50 15.61 3.09
N LEU A 480 1.75 15.10 4.30
CA LEU A 480 2.05 13.70 4.55
C LEU A 480 0.80 12.83 4.39
N ILE A 481 -0.32 13.26 5.00
CA ILE A 481 -1.61 12.57 4.89
C ILE A 481 -2.13 12.57 3.44
N LYS A 482 -1.89 13.65 2.67
CA LYS A 482 -2.23 13.69 1.25
C LYS A 482 -1.45 12.64 0.43
N ALA A 483 -0.18 12.40 0.75
CA ALA A 483 0.62 11.36 0.10
C ALA A 483 0.08 9.97 0.45
N ALA A 484 -0.16 9.70 1.73
CA ALA A 484 -0.76 8.44 2.20
C ALA A 484 -2.13 8.16 1.53
N LEU A 485 -3.01 9.16 1.48
CA LEU A 485 -4.32 9.06 0.80
C LEU A 485 -4.19 8.70 -0.69
N SER A 486 -3.11 9.13 -1.33
CA SER A 486 -2.86 8.80 -2.74
C SER A 486 -2.58 7.31 -2.93
N ALA A 487 -1.87 6.67 -2.00
CA ALA A 487 -1.70 5.22 -1.96
C ALA A 487 -3.00 4.51 -1.56
N HIS A 488 -3.62 4.93 -0.45
CA HIS A 488 -4.85 4.36 0.12
C HIS A 488 -5.95 4.12 -0.94
N THR A 489 -6.17 5.16 -1.76
CA THR A 489 -7.20 5.15 -2.79
C THR A 489 -6.97 4.12 -3.91
N ARG A 490 -5.77 3.54 -4.03
CA ARG A 490 -5.41 2.48 -4.98
C ARG A 490 -5.27 1.11 -4.32
N ILE A 491 -5.02 1.07 -3.02
CA ILE A 491 -4.87 -0.19 -2.27
C ILE A 491 -6.25 -0.72 -1.86
N VAL A 492 -7.01 0.04 -1.07
CA VAL A 492 -8.34 -0.37 -0.60
C VAL A 492 -9.48 0.56 -0.99
N PHE A 493 -9.17 1.75 -1.52
CA PHE A 493 -10.11 2.82 -1.85
C PHE A 493 -10.82 3.46 -0.65
N CYS A 494 -11.52 2.68 0.17
CA CYS A 494 -12.14 3.11 1.42
C CYS A 494 -12.29 1.95 2.41
N VAL A 495 -12.30 2.26 3.71
CA VAL A 495 -12.42 1.30 4.81
C VAL A 495 -13.89 0.97 5.11
N ASN A 496 -14.16 -0.15 5.79
CA ASN A 496 -15.52 -0.57 6.13
C ASN A 496 -16.26 0.49 6.97
N SER A 497 -17.40 0.94 6.47
CA SER A 497 -18.16 2.07 7.04
C SER A 497 -18.77 1.82 8.44
N PRO A 498 -19.34 0.65 8.79
CA PRO A 498 -20.06 0.52 10.06
C PRO A 498 -19.12 0.51 11.27
N LEU A 499 -17.93 -0.10 11.16
CA LEU A 499 -16.97 -0.10 12.28
C LEU A 499 -16.29 1.26 12.46
N GLN A 500 -16.12 2.04 11.40
CA GLN A 500 -15.70 3.44 11.52
C GLN A 500 -16.68 4.27 12.32
N GLU A 501 -17.98 4.12 12.04
CA GLU A 501 -19.03 4.81 12.78
C GLU A 501 -19.04 4.36 14.25
N ALA A 502 -18.93 3.04 14.50
CA ALA A 502 -18.87 2.51 15.86
C ALA A 502 -17.69 3.10 16.65
N ILE A 503 -16.53 3.28 16.02
CA ILE A 503 -15.35 3.89 16.65
C ILE A 503 -15.60 5.36 16.99
N ALA A 504 -16.27 6.11 16.10
CA ALA A 504 -16.62 7.51 16.37
C ALA A 504 -17.49 7.61 17.62
N ILE A 505 -18.56 6.81 17.67
CA ILE A 505 -19.48 6.75 18.81
C ILE A 505 -18.75 6.34 20.09
N LEU A 506 -17.84 5.36 20.02
CA LEU A 506 -17.04 4.95 21.19
C LEU A 506 -16.20 6.10 21.74
N PHE A 507 -15.48 6.84 20.90
CA PHE A 507 -14.67 7.97 21.36
C PHE A 507 -15.50 9.10 21.99
N GLU A 508 -16.76 9.25 21.60
CA GLU A 508 -17.67 10.28 22.09
C GLU A 508 -18.44 9.87 23.36
N GLU A 509 -18.90 8.61 23.44
CA GLU A 509 -19.77 8.15 24.52
C GLU A 509 -19.02 7.64 25.75
N ILE A 510 -17.83 7.07 25.59
CA ILE A 510 -17.07 6.57 26.74
C ILE A 510 -16.40 7.72 27.49
N ASP A 511 -16.40 7.68 28.82
CA ASP A 511 -15.39 8.41 29.59
C ASP A 511 -14.02 7.78 29.28
N GLN A 512 -13.29 8.41 28.37
CA GLN A 512 -12.00 7.90 27.89
C GLN A 512 -11.02 7.71 29.05
N LYS A 513 -11.02 8.63 30.03
CA LYS A 513 -10.10 8.54 31.16
C LYS A 513 -10.43 7.32 32.01
N GLU A 514 -11.69 7.19 32.43
CA GLU A 514 -12.12 6.05 33.25
C GLU A 514 -11.93 4.71 32.51
N TYR A 515 -12.26 4.66 31.22
CA TYR A 515 -12.12 3.46 30.40
C TYR A 515 -10.65 3.02 30.30
N PHE A 516 -9.74 3.91 29.92
CA PHE A 516 -8.32 3.57 29.76
C PHE A 516 -7.62 3.34 31.10
N ASP A 517 -8.01 4.04 32.18
CA ASP A 517 -7.49 3.77 33.54
C ASP A 517 -7.85 2.34 34.00
N ARG A 518 -9.10 1.91 33.78
CA ARG A 518 -9.52 0.53 34.06
C ARG A 518 -8.80 -0.48 33.19
N GLN A 519 -8.65 -0.19 31.89
CA GLN A 519 -7.94 -1.04 30.96
C GLN A 519 -6.48 -1.24 31.41
N ILE A 520 -5.75 -0.16 31.72
CA ILE A 520 -4.38 -0.22 32.22
C ILE A 520 -4.28 -0.98 33.55
N SER A 521 -5.22 -0.75 34.47
CA SER A 521 -5.25 -1.48 35.75
C SER A 521 -5.39 -2.98 35.54
N ALA A 522 -6.31 -3.41 34.67
CA ALA A 522 -6.49 -4.82 34.34
C ALA A 522 -5.25 -5.43 33.68
N TYR A 523 -4.63 -4.73 32.73
CA TYR A 523 -3.42 -5.22 32.05
C TYR A 523 -2.19 -5.21 32.96
N THR A 524 -2.12 -4.32 33.95
CA THR A 524 -1.06 -4.32 34.96
C THR A 524 -1.11 -5.62 35.78
N LEU A 525 -2.30 -6.04 36.20
CA LEU A 525 -2.49 -7.30 36.92
C LEU A 525 -2.13 -8.52 36.06
N LYS A 526 -2.53 -8.53 34.79
CA LYS A 526 -2.18 -9.60 33.83
C LYS A 526 -0.67 -9.69 33.60
N ARG A 527 -0.01 -8.54 33.45
CA ARG A 527 1.46 -8.42 33.36
C ARG A 527 2.13 -9.02 34.60
N GLU A 528 1.70 -8.59 35.78
CA GLU A 528 2.22 -9.09 37.07
C GLU A 528 2.02 -10.59 37.24
N LYS A 529 0.86 -11.12 36.84
CA LYS A 529 0.58 -12.55 36.88
C LYS A 529 1.60 -13.34 36.05
N LEU A 530 1.77 -13.01 34.77
CA LEU A 530 2.74 -13.70 33.91
C LEU A 530 4.18 -13.56 34.44
N MET A 531 4.58 -12.34 34.86
CA MET A 531 5.92 -12.10 35.41
C MET A 531 6.16 -12.90 36.70
N SER A 532 5.16 -13.00 37.58
CA SER A 532 5.24 -13.79 38.81
C SER A 532 5.38 -15.29 38.53
N THR A 533 4.67 -15.78 37.50
CA THR A 533 4.80 -17.16 37.01
C THR A 533 6.23 -17.44 36.54
N LEU A 534 6.79 -16.58 35.69
CA LEU A 534 8.17 -16.72 35.18
C LEU A 534 9.20 -16.67 36.33
N SER A 535 9.04 -15.74 37.27
CA SER A 535 9.87 -15.66 38.48
C SER A 535 9.81 -16.95 39.31
N SER A 536 8.62 -17.55 39.46
CA SER A 536 8.43 -18.77 40.28
C SER A 536 9.15 -20.02 39.74
N ILE A 537 9.51 -19.99 38.46
CA ILE A 537 10.25 -21.06 37.78
C ILE A 537 11.70 -20.66 37.43
N GLY A 538 12.16 -19.48 37.88
CA GLY A 538 13.54 -19.03 37.71
C GLY A 538 13.90 -18.55 36.30
N ILE A 539 12.92 -18.27 35.44
CA ILE A 539 13.12 -17.75 34.09
C ILE A 539 13.23 -16.22 34.15
N PRO A 540 14.39 -15.63 33.78
CA PRO A 540 14.55 -14.18 33.73
C PRO A 540 13.71 -13.53 32.63
N TYR A 541 13.32 -12.28 32.80
CA TYR A 541 12.55 -11.54 31.80
C TYR A 541 12.82 -10.04 31.80
N THR A 542 12.50 -9.41 30.67
CA THR A 542 12.40 -7.96 30.53
C THR A 542 11.06 -7.48 31.08
N ILE A 543 11.09 -6.61 32.10
CA ILE A 543 9.92 -5.95 32.67
C ILE A 543 9.44 -4.88 31.67
N PRO A 544 8.27 -5.07 31.03
CA PRO A 544 7.80 -4.15 30.00
C PRO A 544 7.19 -2.89 30.63
N GLN A 545 7.66 -1.72 30.18
CA GLN A 545 7.08 -0.41 30.52
C GLN A 545 5.76 -0.17 29.79
N GLY A 546 5.54 -0.85 28.66
CA GLY A 546 4.33 -0.79 27.87
C GLY A 546 4.17 -1.98 26.92
N SER A 547 3.24 -1.86 25.96
CA SER A 547 2.71 -2.98 25.17
C SER A 547 2.08 -4.07 26.05
N TYR A 548 1.70 -5.21 25.47
CA TYR A 548 1.22 -6.36 26.24
C TYR A 548 2.10 -7.62 26.09
N PHE A 549 3.40 -7.40 25.87
CA PHE A 549 4.39 -8.46 25.66
C PHE A 549 5.46 -8.48 26.75
N VAL A 550 5.99 -9.67 27.03
CA VAL A 550 7.16 -9.90 27.88
C VAL A 550 8.19 -10.69 27.07
N LEU A 551 9.43 -10.21 27.03
CA LEU A 551 10.58 -10.99 26.55
C LEU A 551 11.19 -11.77 27.71
N ALA A 552 11.14 -13.10 27.65
CA ALA A 552 11.74 -13.98 28.64
C ALA A 552 13.06 -14.55 28.12
N ASN A 553 14.12 -14.49 28.92
CA ASN A 553 15.40 -15.12 28.61
C ASN A 553 15.34 -16.61 28.98
N THR A 554 15.52 -17.46 27.99
CA THR A 554 15.41 -18.91 28.04
C THR A 554 16.74 -19.63 28.05
N SER A 555 17.87 -18.93 28.19
CA SER A 555 19.22 -19.54 28.24
C SER A 555 19.33 -20.64 29.30
N LYS A 556 18.57 -20.52 30.40
CA LYS A 556 18.49 -21.52 31.48
C LYS A 556 17.68 -22.77 31.14
N ILE A 557 16.87 -22.74 30.08
CA ILE A 557 16.08 -23.90 29.61
C ILE A 557 17.01 -24.88 28.92
N GLN A 558 17.09 -26.10 29.46
CA GLN A 558 17.82 -27.21 28.88
C GLN A 558 16.85 -28.19 28.23
N ILE A 559 16.78 -28.13 26.91
CA ILE A 559 16.13 -29.16 26.10
C ILE A 559 16.99 -30.43 26.18
N PRO A 560 16.39 -31.63 26.38
CA PRO A 560 17.14 -32.89 26.33
C PRO A 560 18.02 -33.00 25.08
N GLN A 561 19.26 -33.47 25.23
CA GLN A 561 20.23 -33.53 24.13
C GLN A 561 19.81 -34.48 23.00
N ASP A 562 19.00 -35.47 23.34
CA ASP A 562 18.41 -36.48 22.44
C ASP A 562 17.03 -36.08 21.90
N TYR A 563 16.57 -34.85 22.14
CA TYR A 563 15.29 -34.38 21.59
C TYR A 563 15.36 -34.22 20.07
N GLU A 564 14.51 -34.96 19.35
CA GLU A 564 14.44 -34.90 17.90
C GLU A 564 13.59 -33.71 17.42
N PHE A 565 14.21 -32.82 16.65
CA PHE A 565 13.52 -31.72 15.99
C PHE A 565 13.17 -32.06 14.54
N PRO A 566 12.01 -31.59 14.03
CA PRO A 566 11.76 -31.58 12.59
C PRO A 566 12.88 -30.87 11.83
N GLU A 567 13.16 -31.32 10.60
CA GLU A 567 14.30 -30.86 9.78
C GLU A 567 14.39 -29.32 9.68
N GLU A 568 13.24 -28.66 9.52
CA GLU A 568 13.11 -27.19 9.45
C GLU A 568 13.60 -26.44 10.70
N PHE A 569 13.63 -27.07 11.88
CA PHE A 569 14.07 -26.46 13.14
C PHE A 569 15.53 -26.82 13.50
N ILE A 570 16.14 -27.80 12.82
CA ILE A 570 17.52 -28.22 13.10
C ILE A 570 18.49 -27.05 12.88
N THR A 571 18.34 -26.35 11.74
CA THR A 571 19.18 -25.20 11.37
C THR A 571 18.62 -23.85 11.81
N ALA A 572 17.46 -23.83 12.47
CA ALA A 572 16.84 -22.60 12.94
C ALA A 572 17.61 -22.00 14.13
N PRO A 573 17.42 -20.71 14.44
CA PRO A 573 17.92 -20.12 15.70
C PRO A 573 17.37 -20.85 16.94
N ARG A 574 18.06 -20.72 18.08
CA ARG A 574 17.73 -21.48 19.30
C ARG A 574 16.30 -21.21 19.81
N ASP A 575 15.84 -19.97 19.77
CA ASP A 575 14.50 -19.56 20.18
C ASP A 575 13.39 -20.27 19.39
N PHE A 576 13.57 -20.54 18.09
CA PHE A 576 12.63 -21.37 17.31
C PHE A 576 12.52 -22.79 17.87
N ARG A 577 13.65 -23.43 18.19
CA ARG A 577 13.67 -24.76 18.81
C ARG A 577 13.03 -24.75 20.19
N VAL A 578 13.28 -23.72 20.99
CA VAL A 578 12.64 -23.53 22.29
C VAL A 578 11.13 -23.36 22.13
N CYS A 579 10.65 -22.51 21.21
CA CYS A 579 9.22 -22.33 20.95
C CYS A 579 8.54 -23.63 20.49
N TYR A 580 9.18 -24.40 19.60
CA TYR A 580 8.67 -25.71 19.18
C TYR A 580 8.53 -26.67 20.36
N TRP A 581 9.59 -26.79 21.17
CA TRP A 581 9.63 -27.69 22.31
C TRP A 581 8.64 -27.27 23.41
N LEU A 582 8.50 -25.97 23.70
CA LEU A 582 7.49 -25.44 24.61
C LEU A 582 6.06 -25.79 24.14
N ALA A 583 5.78 -25.67 22.84
CA ALA A 583 4.47 -25.98 22.28
C ALA A 583 4.16 -27.49 22.38
N LYS A 584 5.13 -28.35 22.05
CA LYS A 584 4.97 -29.80 22.07
C LYS A 584 4.92 -30.40 23.47
N GLU A 585 5.93 -30.12 24.31
CA GLU A 585 6.14 -30.84 25.56
C GLU A 585 5.53 -30.14 26.78
N ILE A 586 5.58 -28.81 26.79
CA ILE A 586 5.11 -28.01 27.92
C ILE A 586 3.64 -27.62 27.74
N GLY A 587 3.20 -27.46 26.48
CA GLY A 587 1.85 -27.02 26.12
C GLY A 587 1.69 -25.50 26.16
N ILE A 588 2.75 -24.75 25.81
CA ILE A 588 2.73 -23.28 25.75
C ILE A 588 3.22 -22.84 24.37
N ILE A 589 2.41 -22.06 23.66
CA ILE A 589 2.85 -21.42 22.41
C ILE A 589 3.44 -20.05 22.74
N ALA A 590 4.64 -19.79 22.26
CA ALA A 590 5.35 -18.53 22.35
C ALA A 590 5.71 -18.01 20.94
N THR A 591 6.41 -16.88 20.85
CA THR A 591 6.94 -16.37 19.57
C THR A 591 8.46 -16.20 19.64
N PRO A 592 9.22 -16.75 18.68
CA PRO A 592 10.68 -16.56 18.60
C PRO A 592 11.01 -15.12 18.18
N PRO A 593 11.70 -14.31 19.01
CA PRO A 593 12.00 -12.93 18.69
C PRO A 593 12.99 -12.77 17.55
N SER A 594 13.78 -13.79 17.21
CA SER A 594 14.72 -13.73 16.08
C SER A 594 14.01 -13.56 14.72
N GLU A 595 12.69 -13.81 14.64
CA GLU A 595 11.86 -13.46 13.48
C GLU A 595 11.75 -11.92 13.28
N PHE A 596 11.92 -11.15 14.35
CA PHE A 596 11.88 -9.69 14.36
C PHE A 596 13.26 -9.05 14.12
N TYR A 597 14.23 -9.83 13.67
CA TYR A 597 15.59 -9.38 13.38
C TYR A 597 16.03 -9.78 11.97
N SER A 598 16.90 -8.94 11.42
CA SER A 598 17.72 -9.26 10.26
C SER A 598 18.62 -10.47 10.54
N GLN A 599 19.00 -11.17 9.48
CA GLN A 599 19.81 -12.39 9.59
C GLN A 599 21.13 -12.18 10.34
N GLU A 600 21.75 -11.00 10.22
CA GLU A 600 23.00 -10.64 10.90
C GLU A 600 22.82 -10.54 12.41
N HIS A 601 21.66 -10.08 12.88
CA HIS A 601 21.42 -9.75 14.29
C HIS A 601 20.57 -10.77 15.05
N LYS A 602 20.11 -11.87 14.42
CA LYS A 602 19.34 -12.93 15.10
C LYS A 602 20.00 -13.47 16.36
N HIS A 603 21.33 -13.55 16.37
CA HIS A 603 22.11 -14.02 17.51
C HIS A 603 21.94 -13.16 18.78
N LEU A 604 21.49 -11.90 18.65
CA LEU A 604 21.25 -11.03 19.80
C LEU A 604 20.07 -11.48 20.67
N VAL A 605 19.15 -12.27 20.11
CA VAL A 605 17.91 -12.66 20.78
C VAL A 605 17.56 -14.14 20.68
N GLU A 606 18.47 -14.99 20.19
CA GLU A 606 18.21 -16.43 20.07
C GLU A 606 18.01 -17.13 21.43
N ASP A 607 18.36 -16.46 22.52
CA ASP A 607 18.06 -16.89 23.89
C ASP A 607 16.76 -16.34 24.46
N PHE A 608 15.98 -15.55 23.72
CA PHE A 608 14.73 -14.99 24.20
C PHE A 608 13.51 -15.66 23.59
N VAL A 609 12.39 -15.61 24.29
CA VAL A 609 11.05 -15.89 23.74
C VAL A 609 10.08 -14.78 24.12
N ARG A 610 9.16 -14.45 23.23
CA ARG A 610 8.10 -13.47 23.50
C ARG A 610 6.81 -14.17 23.93
N PHE A 611 6.26 -13.71 25.06
CA PHE A 611 4.92 -14.07 25.53
C PHE A 611 4.00 -12.85 25.54
N ALA A 612 2.74 -13.05 25.21
CA ALA A 612 1.67 -12.07 25.29
C ALA A 612 0.82 -12.31 26.54
N PHE A 613 0.64 -11.27 27.37
CA PHE A 613 -0.22 -11.34 28.56
C PHE A 613 -1.60 -10.70 28.34
N CYS A 614 -1.91 -10.30 27.10
CA CYS A 614 -3.26 -9.90 26.70
C CYS A 614 -4.19 -11.12 26.60
N LYS A 615 -4.41 -11.78 27.73
CA LYS A 615 -5.17 -13.03 27.85
C LYS A 615 -6.09 -12.99 29.05
N SER A 616 -7.11 -13.83 29.09
CA SER A 616 -8.06 -13.93 30.19
C SER A 616 -7.32 -14.41 31.44
N ASN A 617 -7.93 -14.21 32.60
CA ASN A 617 -7.32 -14.66 33.85
C ASN A 617 -7.19 -16.19 33.87
N GLU A 618 -8.18 -16.89 33.33
CA GLU A 618 -8.25 -18.34 33.18
C GLU A 618 -7.11 -18.83 32.27
N THR A 619 -6.91 -18.20 31.11
CA THR A 619 -5.80 -18.54 30.20
C THR A 619 -4.44 -18.35 30.87
N LEU A 620 -4.26 -17.27 31.65
CA LEU A 620 -3.01 -17.04 32.40
C LEU A 620 -2.82 -18.01 33.58
N GLU A 621 -3.90 -18.52 34.17
CA GLU A 621 -3.86 -19.61 35.16
C GLU A 621 -3.41 -20.93 34.51
N LEU A 622 -4.03 -21.30 33.40
CA LEU A 622 -3.65 -22.50 32.63
C LEU A 622 -2.19 -22.41 32.15
N ALA A 623 -1.75 -21.22 31.72
CA ALA A 623 -0.35 -20.99 31.40
C ALA A 623 0.56 -21.24 32.62
N ALA A 624 0.19 -20.72 33.80
CA ALA A 624 0.97 -20.92 35.02
C ALA A 624 1.08 -22.40 35.43
N GLU A 625 0.00 -23.17 35.25
CA GLU A 625 0.02 -24.61 35.44
C GLU A 625 0.95 -25.31 34.45
N ALA A 626 0.87 -24.96 33.16
CA ALA A 626 1.75 -25.50 32.12
C ALA A 626 3.23 -25.17 32.39
N PHE A 627 3.53 -23.93 32.82
CA PHE A 627 4.88 -23.50 33.16
C PHE A 627 5.53 -24.31 34.29
N ASN A 628 4.74 -24.89 35.21
CA ASN A 628 5.30 -25.76 36.25
C ASN A 628 5.99 -27.01 35.68
N LYS A 629 5.57 -27.49 34.50
CA LYS A 629 6.22 -28.61 33.80
C LYS A 629 7.64 -28.25 33.35
N LEU A 630 7.98 -26.96 33.28
CA LEU A 630 9.30 -26.49 32.88
C LEU A 630 10.35 -26.61 33.98
N LYS A 631 9.95 -26.63 35.27
CA LYS A 631 10.88 -26.61 36.42
C LYS A 631 12.02 -27.64 36.35
N PRO A 632 11.81 -28.90 35.93
CA PRO A 632 12.90 -29.88 35.82
C PRO A 632 13.97 -29.53 34.76
N TYR A 633 13.65 -28.62 33.84
CA TYR A 633 14.48 -28.24 32.70
C TYR A 633 15.15 -26.86 32.87
N VAL A 634 14.94 -26.17 34.00
CA VAL A 634 15.58 -24.87 34.29
C VAL A 634 16.76 -25.08 35.24
N LYS A 635 17.95 -24.59 34.86
CA LYS A 635 19.17 -24.65 35.70
C LYS A 635 19.66 -23.29 36.17
#